data_AF-B3E6M6-F1
#
_entry.id   AF-B3E6M6-F1
#
_cell.length_a   1.000
_cell.length_b   1.000
_cell.length_c   1.000
_cell.angle_alpha   90.00
_cell.angle_beta   90.00
_cell.angle_gamma   90.00
#
_symmetry.space_group_name_H-M   'P 1'
#
loop_
_entity.id
_entity.type
_entity.pdbx_description
1 polymer ?
#
loop_
_entity_poly.entity_id
_entity_poly.type
_entity_poly.pdbx_seq_one_letter_code
_entity_poly.pdbx_strand_id
1 'polypeptide(L)'
;MAKGRGGGNTPKLVTYLLKDAVEKSSIRAVARESGLTQSAVYRYLQGIGEPSLSTLERLATYFQVSVAYLRGDVDSTENKLKQFIKNHTSEIRSRSDDAELMQLFENFIKNNPDAGFAVADVFNTKKMESIVFALNINQERLQAEIERLQAERDALINSEKRQGLDDEADVFIEILSCLLEIYEIVPERLKDTFKIVIEGYRDDASNIDFTKIPCEKYKQLDALTSKAWDIFYGDAEFDTDGVLLGRNKEKE
;
A
#
# COMPACT_ATOMS: atom_id res chain seq x y z
N MET A 1 45.65 35.78 2.47
CA MET A 1 45.16 35.65 1.08
C MET A 1 43.66 35.39 1.13
N ALA A 2 42.83 36.24 0.52
CA ALA A 2 41.39 36.00 0.42
C ALA A 2 41.17 34.77 -0.47
N LYS A 3 40.49 33.73 0.03
CA LYS A 3 40.07 32.58 -0.79
C LYS A 3 39.32 33.11 -2.01
N GLY A 4 39.87 32.91 -3.20
CA GLY A 4 39.27 33.34 -4.45
C GLY A 4 37.85 32.79 -4.56
N ARG A 5 36.89 33.66 -4.85
CA ARG A 5 35.49 33.31 -5.12
C ARG A 5 35.45 32.31 -6.29
N GLY A 6 34.95 31.11 -6.05
CA GLY A 6 34.39 30.28 -7.13
C GLY A 6 34.96 28.88 -7.36
N GLY A 7 35.69 28.28 -6.41
CA GLY A 7 36.18 26.91 -6.56
C GLY A 7 35.20 25.80 -6.10
N GLY A 8 34.06 26.14 -5.51
CA GLY A 8 33.10 25.15 -5.01
C GLY A 8 32.23 24.57 -6.13
N ASN A 9 31.85 23.29 -5.99
CA ASN A 9 30.89 22.65 -6.87
C ASN A 9 29.45 22.98 -6.42
N THR A 10 28.51 23.05 -7.37
CA THR A 10 27.09 23.17 -7.02
C THR A 10 26.63 21.93 -6.25
N PRO A 11 25.85 22.07 -5.16
CA PRO A 11 25.24 20.94 -4.49
C PRO A 11 24.42 20.07 -5.46
N LYS A 12 24.57 18.74 -5.37
CA LYS A 12 23.94 17.79 -6.31
C LYS A 12 22.42 17.98 -6.40
N LEU A 13 21.77 18.24 -5.27
CA LEU A 13 20.32 18.41 -5.19
C LEU A 13 19.85 19.67 -5.94
N VAL A 14 20.60 20.77 -5.83
CA VAL A 14 20.34 21.99 -6.61
C VAL A 14 20.42 21.70 -8.11
N THR A 15 21.45 20.98 -8.55
CA THR A 15 21.59 20.61 -9.96
C THR A 15 20.44 19.71 -10.44
N TYR A 16 20.02 18.75 -9.62
CA TYR A 16 18.90 17.86 -9.92
C TYR A 16 17.57 18.63 -10.08
N LEU A 17 17.20 19.44 -9.08
CA LEU A 17 15.95 20.21 -9.09
C LEU A 17 15.90 21.22 -10.22
N LEU A 18 17.03 21.87 -10.53
CA LEU A 18 17.11 22.79 -11.67
C LEU A 18 16.95 22.06 -13.00
N LYS A 19 17.50 20.84 -13.16
CA LYS A 19 17.33 20.05 -14.39
C LYS A 19 15.86 19.71 -14.61
N ASP A 20 15.20 19.17 -13.59
CA ASP A 20 13.77 18.83 -13.64
C ASP A 20 12.88 20.05 -13.94
N ALA A 21 13.12 21.18 -13.28
CA ALA A 21 12.37 22.41 -13.53
C ALA A 21 12.57 22.96 -14.94
N VAL A 22 13.80 22.88 -15.47
CA VAL A 22 14.11 23.35 -16.83
C VAL A 22 13.52 22.44 -17.89
N GLU A 23 13.47 21.12 -17.66
CA GLU A 23 12.84 20.15 -18.54
C GLU A 23 11.32 20.38 -18.65
N LYS A 24 10.66 20.68 -17.53
CA LYS A 24 9.21 21.00 -17.48
C LYS A 24 8.85 22.37 -18.04
N SER A 25 9.82 23.28 -18.14
CA SER A 25 9.59 24.66 -18.55
C SER A 25 10.67 25.16 -19.53
N SER A 26 11.51 26.10 -19.11
CA SER A 26 12.70 26.55 -19.84
C SER A 26 13.66 27.27 -18.90
N ILE A 27 14.94 27.35 -19.29
CA ILE A 27 15.96 28.12 -18.53
C ILE A 27 15.52 29.56 -18.29
N ARG A 28 14.87 30.18 -19.28
CA ARG A 28 14.39 31.57 -19.18
C ARG A 28 13.26 31.73 -18.17
N ALA A 29 12.32 30.77 -18.12
CA ALA A 29 11.23 30.78 -17.15
C ALA A 29 11.77 30.60 -15.72
N VAL A 30 12.59 29.56 -15.50
CA VAL A 30 13.23 29.29 -14.20
C VAL A 30 14.07 30.46 -13.72
N ALA A 31 14.87 31.09 -14.61
CA ALA A 31 15.65 32.27 -14.27
C ALA A 31 14.76 33.45 -13.84
N ARG A 32 13.67 33.71 -14.57
CA ARG A 32 12.73 34.78 -14.25
C ARG A 32 12.04 34.56 -12.91
N GLU A 33 11.57 33.35 -12.64
CA GLU A 33 10.77 33.01 -11.46
C GLU A 33 11.62 32.87 -10.18
N SER A 34 12.80 32.25 -10.27
CA SER A 34 13.80 32.25 -9.18
C SER A 34 14.49 33.62 -9.01
N GLY A 35 14.34 34.48 -10.00
CA GLY A 35 15.01 35.78 -10.17
C GLY A 35 16.53 35.69 -10.39
N LEU A 36 17.05 34.51 -10.70
CA LEU A 36 18.45 34.35 -11.09
C LEU A 36 18.68 34.81 -12.53
N THR A 37 19.94 35.01 -12.91
CA THR A 37 20.28 35.22 -14.32
C THR A 37 20.30 33.88 -15.05
N GLN A 38 19.98 33.86 -16.35
CA GLN A 38 20.04 32.63 -17.16
C GLN A 38 21.44 31.99 -17.14
N SER A 39 22.49 32.82 -17.12
CA SER A 39 23.88 32.36 -17.00
C SER A 39 24.14 31.65 -15.66
N ALA A 40 23.60 32.16 -14.55
CA ALA A 40 23.72 31.51 -13.25
C ALA A 40 23.00 30.15 -13.23
N VAL A 41 21.77 30.08 -13.74
CA VAL A 41 21.01 28.81 -13.86
C VAL A 41 21.79 27.81 -14.71
N TYR A 42 22.30 28.24 -15.88
CA TYR A 42 23.09 27.38 -16.75
C TYR A 42 24.35 26.85 -16.05
N ARG A 43 25.08 27.70 -15.32
CA ARG A 43 26.26 27.27 -14.55
C ARG A 43 25.91 26.20 -13.52
N TYR A 44 24.84 26.39 -12.75
CA TYR A 44 24.43 25.43 -11.72
C TYR A 44 23.89 24.11 -12.30
N LEU A 45 23.27 24.13 -13.49
CA LEU A 45 22.91 22.92 -14.24
C LEU A 45 24.14 22.08 -14.62
N GLN A 46 25.25 22.75 -14.93
CA GLN A 46 26.54 22.10 -15.22
C GLN A 46 27.32 21.74 -13.95
N GLY A 47 26.80 22.07 -12.76
CA GLY A 47 27.49 21.86 -11.48
C GLY A 47 28.64 22.86 -11.22
N ILE A 48 28.74 23.93 -12.00
CA ILE A 48 29.88 24.85 -12.01
C ILE A 48 29.64 26.03 -11.06
N GLY A 49 30.38 26.04 -9.95
CA GLY A 49 30.34 27.12 -8.97
C GLY A 49 29.33 26.86 -7.86
N GLU A 50 29.72 27.19 -6.65
CA GLU A 50 28.88 27.07 -5.47
C GLU A 50 27.93 28.28 -5.38
N PRO A 51 26.61 28.06 -5.30
CA PRO A 51 25.65 29.13 -5.09
C PRO A 51 25.92 29.85 -3.76
N SER A 52 25.87 31.19 -3.74
CA SER A 52 25.91 31.95 -2.48
C SER A 52 24.73 31.61 -1.58
N LEU A 53 24.81 31.91 -0.28
CA LEU A 53 23.67 31.76 0.63
C LEU A 53 22.42 32.48 0.12
N SER A 54 22.57 33.74 -0.31
CA SER A 54 21.47 34.50 -0.94
C SER A 54 20.91 33.85 -2.21
N THR A 55 21.74 33.14 -2.98
CA THR A 55 21.27 32.38 -4.15
C THR A 55 20.48 31.15 -3.72
N LEU A 56 20.96 30.43 -2.70
CA LEU A 56 20.27 29.27 -2.15
C LEU A 56 18.93 29.65 -1.54
N GLU A 57 18.82 30.78 -0.84
CA GLU A 57 17.54 31.28 -0.30
C GLU A 57 16.51 31.52 -1.42
N ARG A 58 16.93 32.09 -2.55
CA ARG A 58 16.04 32.33 -3.70
C ARG A 58 15.60 31.02 -4.36
N LEU A 59 16.52 30.08 -4.51
CA LEU A 59 16.20 28.74 -5.02
C LEU A 59 15.28 27.98 -4.04
N ALA A 60 15.52 28.10 -2.74
CA ALA A 60 14.71 27.50 -1.68
C ALA A 60 13.28 28.03 -1.74
N THR A 61 13.10 29.35 -1.86
CA THR A 61 11.78 29.96 -2.07
C THR A 61 11.12 29.50 -3.37
N TYR A 62 11.87 29.44 -4.47
CA TYR A 62 11.36 28.98 -5.77
C TYR A 62 10.85 27.53 -5.72
N PHE A 63 11.60 26.63 -5.09
CA PHE A 63 11.26 25.22 -4.95
C PHE A 63 10.38 24.90 -3.73
N GLN A 64 10.08 25.90 -2.89
CA GLN A 64 9.36 25.74 -1.62
C GLN A 64 10.00 24.70 -0.68
N VAL A 65 11.33 24.72 -0.58
CA VAL A 65 12.12 23.85 0.29
C VAL A 65 13.03 24.68 1.20
N SER A 66 13.68 24.06 2.19
CA SER A 66 14.66 24.75 3.02
C SER A 66 16.03 24.86 2.36
N VAL A 67 16.83 25.86 2.75
CA VAL A 67 18.24 25.99 2.29
C VAL A 67 19.07 24.78 2.72
N ALA A 68 18.82 24.24 3.92
CA ALA A 68 19.47 23.03 4.42
C ALA A 68 19.20 21.83 3.52
N TYR A 69 17.95 21.67 3.05
CA TYR A 69 17.60 20.63 2.09
C TYR A 69 18.42 20.76 0.80
N LEU A 70 18.47 21.95 0.18
CA LEU A 70 19.25 22.18 -1.04
C LEU A 70 20.75 21.87 -0.91
N ARG A 71 21.30 22.05 0.29
CA ARG A 71 22.70 21.73 0.58
C ARG A 71 22.96 20.23 0.77
N GLY A 72 21.91 19.44 0.96
CA GLY A 72 22.03 18.05 1.32
C GLY A 72 22.30 17.84 2.82
N ASP A 73 21.94 18.81 3.67
CA ASP A 73 21.98 18.68 5.13
C ASP A 73 20.74 17.86 5.62
N VAL A 74 20.44 16.77 4.89
CA VAL A 74 19.22 15.94 4.96
C VAL A 74 19.10 15.20 6.31
N ASP A 75 20.17 15.16 7.09
CA ASP A 75 20.19 14.60 8.43
C ASP A 75 19.13 15.22 9.35
N SER A 76 18.65 16.44 9.10
CA SER A 76 17.58 17.02 9.93
C SER A 76 16.17 16.59 9.51
N THR A 77 15.88 16.52 8.19
CA THR A 77 14.52 16.24 7.69
C THR A 77 14.21 14.76 7.67
N GLU A 78 15.17 13.91 7.24
CA GLU A 78 14.97 12.46 7.28
C GLU A 78 14.86 11.96 8.73
N ASN A 79 15.64 12.53 9.66
CA ASN A 79 15.50 12.18 11.08
C ASN A 79 14.20 12.71 11.68
N LYS A 80 13.74 13.92 11.32
CA LYS A 80 12.41 14.40 11.72
C LYS A 80 11.29 13.50 11.19
N LEU A 81 11.37 13.06 9.93
CA LEU A 81 10.40 12.15 9.34
C LEU A 81 10.44 10.76 10.00
N LYS A 82 11.64 10.20 10.20
CA LYS A 82 11.82 8.93 10.93
C LYS A 82 11.29 9.03 12.35
N GLN A 83 11.52 10.14 13.04
CA GLN A 83 11.04 10.38 14.39
C GLN A 83 9.53 10.59 14.42
N PHE A 84 8.97 11.29 13.43
CA PHE A 84 7.52 11.44 13.26
C PHE A 84 6.85 10.09 13.03
N ILE A 85 7.34 9.31 12.07
CA ILE A 85 6.86 7.95 11.79
C ILE A 85 6.97 7.10 13.05
N LYS A 86 8.12 7.10 13.74
CA LYS A 86 8.34 6.35 14.99
C LYS A 86 7.33 6.73 16.08
N ASN A 87 7.06 8.03 16.24
CA ASN A 87 6.14 8.53 17.27
C ASN A 87 4.67 8.20 16.94
N HIS A 88 4.32 8.10 15.67
CA HIS A 88 2.94 7.82 15.22
C HIS A 88 2.78 6.38 14.69
N THR A 89 3.77 5.50 14.85
CA THR A 89 3.74 4.13 14.27
C THR A 89 2.56 3.32 14.83
N SER A 90 2.21 3.49 16.10
CA SER A 90 1.05 2.83 16.72
C SER A 90 -0.29 3.33 16.17
N GLU A 91 -0.40 4.62 15.85
CA GLU A 91 -1.61 5.23 15.29
C GLU A 91 -1.77 4.90 13.81
N ILE A 92 -0.66 4.89 13.06
CA ILE A 92 -0.57 4.44 11.67
C ILE A 92 -0.95 2.95 11.56
N ARG A 93 -0.54 2.13 12.52
CA ARG A 93 -0.83 0.69 12.55
C ARG A 93 -2.29 0.36 12.87
N SER A 94 -2.99 1.24 13.57
CA SER A 94 -4.40 1.04 13.95
C SER A 94 -5.43 1.62 12.97
N ARG A 95 -5.00 2.46 12.01
CA ARG A 95 -5.90 3.16 11.09
C ARG A 95 -5.81 2.54 9.69
N SER A 96 -6.86 1.80 9.33
CA SER A 96 -6.98 1.00 8.11
C SER A 96 -7.24 1.85 6.85
N ASP A 97 -7.80 3.05 7.01
CA ASP A 97 -8.34 3.80 5.89
C ASP A 97 -7.37 4.88 5.41
N ASP A 98 -7.11 4.85 4.10
CA ASP A 98 -6.16 5.71 3.42
C ASP A 98 -6.46 7.21 3.63
N ALA A 99 -7.73 7.60 3.82
CA ALA A 99 -8.13 9.00 3.97
C ALA A 99 -7.63 9.66 5.26
N GLU A 100 -7.65 8.97 6.40
CA GLU A 100 -7.16 9.53 7.68
C GLU A 100 -5.63 9.55 7.73
N LEU A 101 -5.00 8.53 7.16
CA LEU A 101 -3.55 8.48 6.97
C LEU A 101 -3.09 9.66 6.11
N MET A 102 -3.81 9.94 5.02
CA MET A 102 -3.57 11.11 4.18
C MET A 102 -3.77 12.43 4.92
N GLN A 103 -4.81 12.57 5.76
CA GLN A 103 -4.96 13.77 6.61
C GLN A 103 -3.82 13.95 7.61
N LEU A 104 -3.32 12.85 8.19
CA LEU A 104 -2.21 12.89 9.15
C LEU A 104 -0.90 13.32 8.45
N PHE A 105 -0.67 12.84 7.23
CA PHE A 105 0.44 13.27 6.39
C PHE A 105 0.28 14.72 5.89
N GLU A 106 -0.92 15.14 5.49
CA GLU A 106 -1.21 16.53 5.10
C GLU A 106 -0.96 17.49 6.27
N ASN A 107 -1.38 17.12 7.48
CA ASN A 107 -1.10 17.90 8.69
C ASN A 107 0.40 17.96 9.00
N PHE A 108 1.14 16.87 8.77
CA PHE A 108 2.59 16.85 8.93
C PHE A 108 3.29 17.77 7.91
N ILE A 109 2.91 17.71 6.63
CA ILE A 109 3.44 18.57 5.56
C ILE A 109 3.11 20.04 5.84
N LYS A 110 1.89 20.33 6.30
CA LYS A 110 1.44 21.68 6.66
C LYS A 110 2.28 22.28 7.80
N ASN A 111 2.70 21.46 8.75
CA ASN A 111 3.54 21.86 9.88
C ASN A 111 5.05 21.81 9.58
N ASN A 112 5.46 21.13 8.50
CA ASN A 112 6.85 20.97 8.08
C ASN A 112 6.95 21.08 6.55
N PRO A 113 6.76 22.27 5.97
CA PRO A 113 6.65 22.45 4.52
C PRO A 113 7.92 22.02 3.76
N ASP A 114 9.09 22.10 4.40
CA ASP A 114 10.36 21.63 3.87
C ASP A 114 10.50 20.10 3.84
N ALA A 115 9.65 19.38 4.58
CA ALA A 115 9.54 17.92 4.51
C ALA A 115 8.69 17.45 3.33
N GLY A 116 7.89 18.32 2.69
CA GLY A 116 7.01 17.95 1.59
C GLY A 116 7.72 17.25 0.43
N PHE A 117 8.94 17.69 0.10
CA PHE A 117 9.76 17.04 -0.94
C PHE A 117 10.34 15.70 -0.48
N ALA A 118 10.76 15.57 0.78
CA ALA A 118 11.24 14.30 1.32
C ALA A 118 10.11 13.29 1.49
N VAL A 119 8.91 13.76 1.84
CA VAL A 119 7.68 12.96 1.86
C VAL A 119 7.34 12.54 0.44
N ALA A 120 7.29 13.47 -0.53
CA ALA A 120 7.08 13.14 -1.94
C ALA A 120 8.14 12.15 -2.47
N ASP A 121 9.41 12.28 -2.10
CA ASP A 121 10.49 11.36 -2.49
C ASP A 121 10.34 9.99 -1.81
N VAL A 122 9.86 9.92 -0.57
CA VAL A 122 9.50 8.66 0.14
C VAL A 122 8.25 8.00 -0.46
N PHE A 123 7.28 8.79 -0.92
CA PHE A 123 6.08 8.32 -1.63
C PHE A 123 6.38 7.92 -3.09
N ASN A 124 7.40 8.51 -3.71
CA ASN A 124 7.74 8.33 -5.13
C ASN A 124 8.92 7.36 -5.37
N THR A 125 9.61 6.90 -4.33
CA THR A 125 10.71 5.93 -4.46
C THR A 125 10.37 4.60 -3.80
N LYS A 126 11.05 3.54 -4.27
CA LYS A 126 11.10 2.13 -3.83
C LYS A 126 11.12 1.85 -2.31
N LYS A 127 11.12 2.89 -1.47
CA LYS A 127 10.96 2.85 -0.01
C LYS A 127 9.51 2.58 0.41
N MET A 128 8.51 3.07 -0.35
CA MET A 128 7.11 2.63 -0.23
C MET A 128 6.99 1.15 -0.62
N GLU A 129 7.66 0.72 -1.70
CA GLU A 129 7.78 -0.71 -2.03
C GLU A 129 8.46 -1.52 -0.92
N SER A 130 9.40 -0.95 -0.13
CA SER A 130 10.02 -1.62 1.02
C SER A 130 9.12 -1.67 2.27
N ILE A 131 8.20 -0.72 2.43
CA ILE A 131 7.17 -0.73 3.48
C ILE A 131 6.03 -1.68 3.07
N VAL A 132 5.66 -1.69 1.79
CA VAL A 132 4.83 -2.71 1.15
C VAL A 132 5.52 -4.08 1.20
N PHE A 133 6.85 -4.15 1.12
CA PHE A 133 7.63 -5.37 1.31
C PHE A 133 7.64 -5.81 2.78
N ALA A 134 7.67 -4.89 3.74
CA ALA A 134 7.47 -5.21 5.16
C ALA A 134 6.02 -5.63 5.47
N LEU A 135 5.04 -5.14 4.70
CA LEU A 135 3.69 -5.67 4.67
C LEU A 135 3.64 -7.06 4.00
N ASN A 136 4.47 -7.32 2.97
CA ASN A 136 4.72 -8.67 2.44
C ASN A 136 5.41 -9.58 3.46
N ILE A 137 6.24 -9.09 4.38
CA ILE A 137 6.78 -9.91 5.48
C ILE A 137 5.65 -10.38 6.42
N ASN A 138 4.58 -9.61 6.57
CA ASN A 138 3.36 -10.10 7.23
C ASN A 138 2.57 -11.06 6.33
N GLN A 139 2.65 -10.90 5.01
CA GLN A 139 2.10 -11.87 4.05
C GLN A 139 2.86 -13.20 4.09
N GLU A 140 4.19 -13.21 4.29
CA GLU A 140 4.99 -14.43 4.48
C GLU A 140 4.66 -15.12 5.81
N ARG A 141 4.41 -14.36 6.88
CA ARG A 141 3.89 -14.91 8.14
C ARG A 141 2.49 -15.49 7.98
N LEU A 142 1.63 -14.82 7.21
CA LEU A 142 0.31 -15.32 6.88
C LEU A 142 0.40 -16.58 6.01
N GLN A 143 1.32 -16.62 5.05
CA GLN A 143 1.58 -17.77 4.19
C GLN A 143 2.10 -18.96 4.99
N ALA A 144 3.03 -18.73 5.93
CA ALA A 144 3.53 -19.77 6.84
C ALA A 144 2.43 -20.32 7.76
N GLU A 145 1.49 -19.47 8.21
CA GLU A 145 0.34 -19.91 9.00
C GLU A 145 -0.66 -20.69 8.14
N ILE A 146 -0.89 -20.26 6.88
CA ILE A 146 -1.70 -21.01 5.91
C ILE A 146 -1.08 -22.39 5.65
N GLU A 147 0.24 -22.47 5.43
CA GLU A 147 0.95 -23.75 5.23
C GLU A 147 0.89 -24.64 6.49
N ARG A 148 0.95 -24.05 7.69
CA ARG A 148 0.76 -24.78 8.95
C ARG A 148 -0.65 -25.38 9.02
N LEU A 149 -1.67 -24.57 8.73
CA LEU A 149 -3.07 -24.99 8.75
C LEU A 149 -3.36 -26.06 7.67
N GLN A 150 -2.74 -25.93 6.50
CA GLN A 150 -2.83 -26.96 5.44
C GLN A 150 -2.16 -28.28 5.87
N ALA A 151 -0.99 -28.23 6.51
CA ALA A 151 -0.32 -29.42 7.03
C ALA A 151 -1.11 -30.10 8.17
N GLU A 152 -1.73 -29.30 9.04
CA GLU A 152 -2.61 -29.77 10.11
C GLU A 152 -3.86 -30.44 9.53
N ARG A 153 -4.50 -29.82 8.52
CA ARG A 153 -5.59 -30.43 7.75
C ARG A 153 -5.17 -31.74 7.09
N ASP A 154 -4.02 -31.78 6.42
CA ASP A 154 -3.56 -33.00 5.74
C ASP A 154 -3.21 -34.11 6.75
N ALA A 155 -2.74 -33.75 7.94
CA ALA A 155 -2.56 -34.69 9.04
C ALA A 155 -3.90 -35.25 9.54
N LEU A 156 -4.92 -34.40 9.68
CA LEU A 156 -6.29 -34.80 10.02
C LEU A 156 -6.87 -35.73 8.96
N ILE A 157 -6.85 -35.35 7.68
CA ILE A 157 -7.30 -36.17 6.54
C ILE A 157 -6.58 -37.53 6.50
N ASN A 158 -5.26 -37.55 6.74
CA ASN A 158 -4.50 -38.81 6.76
C ASN A 158 -4.76 -39.64 8.02
N SER A 159 -5.17 -39.02 9.13
CA SER A 159 -5.62 -39.70 10.35
C SER A 159 -7.06 -40.23 10.21
N GLU A 160 -7.91 -39.52 9.48
CA GLU A 160 -9.31 -39.81 9.18
C GLU A 160 -9.49 -40.81 8.04
N LYS A 161 -8.47 -41.10 7.22
CA LYS A 161 -8.47 -42.30 6.34
C LYS A 161 -8.64 -43.64 7.10
N ARG A 162 -8.90 -43.61 8.42
CA ARG A 162 -9.32 -44.73 9.26
C ARG A 162 -10.78 -44.66 9.76
N GLN A 163 -11.52 -43.58 9.56
CA GLN A 163 -12.95 -43.42 9.89
C GLN A 163 -13.71 -42.74 8.73
N GLY A 164 -15.03 -42.88 8.69
CA GLY A 164 -15.83 -42.84 7.45
C GLY A 164 -16.06 -41.45 6.84
N LEU A 165 -16.72 -41.43 5.68
CA LEU A 165 -17.14 -40.24 4.90
C LEU A 165 -17.89 -39.14 5.70
N ASP A 166 -18.34 -39.43 6.93
CA ASP A 166 -18.98 -38.45 7.81
C ASP A 166 -18.01 -37.37 8.31
N ASP A 167 -16.71 -37.69 8.38
CA ASP A 167 -15.67 -36.82 8.94
C ASP A 167 -15.24 -35.74 7.93
N GLU A 168 -15.17 -36.06 6.63
CA GLU A 168 -14.81 -35.11 5.57
C GLU A 168 -15.81 -33.94 5.47
N ALA A 169 -17.10 -34.21 5.66
CA ALA A 169 -18.14 -33.18 5.65
C ALA A 169 -18.03 -32.24 6.86
N ASP A 170 -17.64 -32.74 8.03
CA ASP A 170 -17.46 -31.94 9.25
C ASP A 170 -16.27 -31.00 9.11
N VAL A 171 -15.15 -31.52 8.60
CA VAL A 171 -13.96 -30.73 8.30
C VAL A 171 -14.31 -29.60 7.32
N PHE A 172 -15.14 -29.88 6.32
CA PHE A 172 -15.56 -28.87 5.35
C PHE A 172 -16.41 -27.76 5.98
N ILE A 173 -17.38 -28.14 6.81
CA ILE A 173 -18.26 -27.21 7.52
C ILE A 173 -17.44 -26.31 8.46
N GLU A 174 -16.49 -26.89 9.19
CA GLU A 174 -15.63 -26.16 10.13
C GLU A 174 -14.73 -25.15 9.41
N ILE A 175 -14.10 -25.55 8.29
CA ILE A 175 -13.25 -24.66 7.49
C ILE A 175 -14.08 -23.52 6.89
N LEU A 176 -15.24 -23.82 6.29
CA LEU A 176 -16.08 -22.81 5.66
C LEU A 176 -16.63 -21.81 6.69
N SER A 177 -17.00 -22.29 7.89
CA SER A 177 -17.42 -21.43 9.00
C SER A 177 -16.29 -20.48 9.42
N CYS A 178 -15.08 -21.00 9.63
CA CYS A 178 -13.92 -20.17 9.97
C CYS A 178 -13.63 -19.10 8.91
N LEU A 179 -13.68 -19.45 7.62
CA LEU A 179 -13.43 -18.51 6.54
C LEU A 179 -14.47 -17.39 6.48
N LEU A 180 -15.75 -17.70 6.75
CA LEU A 180 -16.82 -16.70 6.79
C LEU A 180 -16.69 -15.77 8.01
N GLU A 181 -16.31 -16.29 9.18
CA GLU A 181 -16.02 -15.46 10.35
C GLU A 181 -14.84 -14.51 10.11
N ILE A 182 -13.79 -15.00 9.46
CA ILE A 182 -12.63 -14.18 9.09
C ILE A 182 -13.04 -13.13 8.05
N TYR A 183 -13.88 -13.47 7.08
CA TYR A 183 -14.35 -12.54 6.06
C TYR A 183 -15.08 -11.33 6.67
N GLU A 184 -15.87 -11.54 7.73
CA GLU A 184 -16.60 -10.46 8.42
C GLU A 184 -15.68 -9.45 9.13
N ILE A 185 -14.48 -9.86 9.56
CA ILE A 185 -13.52 -9.02 10.29
C ILE A 185 -12.39 -8.45 9.42
N VAL A 186 -12.23 -8.95 8.20
CA VAL A 186 -11.14 -8.56 7.28
C VAL A 186 -11.46 -7.22 6.60
N PRO A 187 -10.45 -6.31 6.45
CA PRO A 187 -10.64 -5.04 5.75
C PRO A 187 -11.12 -5.21 4.30
N GLU A 188 -11.94 -4.27 3.82
CA GLU A 188 -12.61 -4.34 2.51
C GLU A 188 -11.67 -4.61 1.34
N ARG A 189 -10.48 -4.00 1.36
CA ARG A 189 -9.44 -4.18 0.33
C ARG A 189 -8.92 -5.62 0.21
N LEU A 190 -9.15 -6.47 1.20
CA LEU A 190 -8.73 -7.88 1.23
C LEU A 190 -9.90 -8.85 1.03
N LYS A 191 -11.15 -8.36 1.07
CA LYS A 191 -12.34 -9.22 0.92
C LYS A 191 -12.42 -9.88 -0.45
N ASP A 192 -11.99 -9.22 -1.52
CA ASP A 192 -11.94 -9.83 -2.85
C ASP A 192 -10.97 -11.03 -2.91
N THR A 193 -9.86 -10.97 -2.17
CA THR A 193 -8.92 -12.09 -2.07
C THR A 193 -9.52 -13.26 -1.28
N PHE A 194 -10.18 -12.97 -0.15
CA PHE A 194 -10.89 -14.00 0.63
C PHE A 194 -12.07 -14.60 -0.12
N LYS A 195 -12.75 -13.81 -0.95
CA LYS A 195 -13.84 -14.27 -1.82
C LYS A 195 -13.36 -15.37 -2.78
N ILE A 196 -12.22 -15.18 -3.43
CA ILE A 196 -11.62 -16.19 -4.32
C ILE A 196 -11.32 -17.49 -3.56
N VAL A 197 -10.81 -17.38 -2.33
CA VAL A 197 -10.51 -18.55 -1.50
C VAL A 197 -11.80 -19.29 -1.13
N ILE A 198 -12.83 -18.58 -0.68
CA ILE A 198 -14.11 -19.18 -0.28
C ILE A 198 -14.82 -19.82 -1.48
N GLU A 199 -14.74 -19.20 -2.66
CA GLU A 199 -15.27 -19.77 -3.92
C GLU A 199 -14.56 -21.07 -4.29
N GLY A 200 -13.22 -21.14 -4.16
CA GLY A 200 -12.47 -22.37 -4.40
C GLY A 200 -12.91 -23.53 -3.48
N TYR A 201 -13.10 -23.25 -2.19
CA TYR A 201 -13.64 -24.26 -1.28
C TYR A 201 -15.09 -24.65 -1.65
N ARG A 202 -15.93 -23.71 -2.08
CA ARG A 202 -17.29 -24.05 -2.51
C ARG A 202 -17.31 -24.98 -3.73
N ASP A 203 -16.44 -24.75 -4.69
CA ASP A 203 -16.33 -25.60 -5.88
C ASP A 203 -15.83 -27.00 -5.51
N ASP A 204 -14.89 -27.12 -4.57
CA ASP A 204 -14.46 -28.40 -4.02
C ASP A 204 -15.59 -29.13 -3.28
N ALA A 205 -16.43 -28.40 -2.53
CA ALA A 205 -17.61 -28.95 -1.85
C ALA A 205 -18.63 -29.53 -2.83
N SER A 206 -18.76 -28.93 -4.02
CA SER A 206 -19.71 -29.39 -5.05
C SER A 206 -19.39 -30.79 -5.60
N ASN A 207 -18.14 -31.27 -5.41
CA ASN A 207 -17.70 -32.60 -5.79
C ASN A 207 -18.00 -33.66 -4.72
N ILE A 208 -18.49 -33.27 -3.54
CA ILE A 208 -18.85 -34.21 -2.46
C ILE A 208 -20.19 -34.89 -2.81
N ASP A 209 -20.24 -36.22 -2.68
CA ASP A 209 -21.46 -37.00 -2.89
C ASP A 209 -22.44 -36.81 -1.72
N PHE A 210 -23.27 -35.76 -1.81
CA PHE A 210 -24.25 -35.38 -0.79
C PHE A 210 -25.27 -36.48 -0.44
N THR A 211 -25.42 -37.51 -1.29
CA THR A 211 -26.32 -38.64 -1.00
C THR A 211 -25.85 -39.51 0.16
N LYS A 212 -24.59 -39.36 0.57
CA LYS A 212 -23.95 -40.11 1.66
C LYS A 212 -23.83 -39.31 2.96
N ILE A 213 -24.20 -38.02 2.96
CA ILE A 213 -24.07 -37.14 4.13
C ILE A 213 -25.35 -37.21 4.97
N PRO A 214 -25.25 -37.30 6.31
CA PRO A 214 -26.41 -37.16 7.20
C PRO A 214 -27.17 -35.86 6.93
N CYS A 215 -28.50 -35.95 6.82
CA CYS A 215 -29.37 -34.83 6.43
C CYS A 215 -29.16 -33.54 7.24
N GLU A 216 -28.76 -33.64 8.51
CA GLU A 216 -28.52 -32.47 9.35
C GLU A 216 -27.25 -31.69 8.98
N LYS A 217 -26.18 -32.37 8.57
CA LYS A 217 -24.94 -31.74 8.11
C LYS A 217 -25.12 -31.08 6.75
N TYR A 218 -25.91 -31.70 5.87
CA TYR A 218 -26.29 -31.12 4.59
C TYR A 218 -26.97 -29.75 4.77
N LYS A 219 -27.92 -29.63 5.70
CA LYS A 219 -28.58 -28.34 5.99
C LYS A 219 -27.61 -27.27 6.50
N GLN A 220 -26.63 -27.66 7.32
CA GLN A 220 -25.62 -26.72 7.82
C GLN A 220 -24.73 -26.19 6.69
N LEU A 221 -24.26 -27.09 5.82
CA LEU A 221 -23.45 -26.73 4.66
C LEU A 221 -24.24 -25.89 3.65
N ASP A 222 -25.50 -26.23 3.40
CA ASP A 222 -26.42 -25.46 2.54
C ASP A 222 -26.66 -24.05 3.10
N ALA A 223 -26.85 -23.92 4.43
CA ALA A 223 -26.99 -22.63 5.08
C ALA A 223 -25.72 -21.76 4.99
N LEU A 224 -24.53 -22.35 5.17
CA LEU A 224 -23.25 -21.64 5.07
C LEU A 224 -22.94 -21.22 3.63
N THR A 225 -23.18 -22.09 2.66
CA THR A 225 -22.97 -21.77 1.23
C THR A 225 -23.97 -20.73 0.74
N SER A 226 -25.22 -20.78 1.21
CA SER A 226 -26.22 -19.73 0.97
C SER A 226 -25.80 -18.39 1.57
N LYS A 227 -25.33 -18.38 2.83
CA LYS A 227 -24.80 -17.16 3.48
C LYS A 227 -23.61 -16.59 2.69
N ALA A 228 -22.69 -17.44 2.25
CA ALA A 228 -21.56 -17.04 1.40
C ALA A 228 -22.05 -16.43 0.09
N TRP A 229 -23.04 -17.05 -0.55
CA TRP A 229 -23.63 -16.56 -1.80
C TRP A 229 -24.27 -15.18 -1.62
N ASP A 230 -25.07 -14.97 -0.58
CA ASP A 230 -25.70 -13.67 -0.29
C ASP A 230 -24.65 -12.58 -0.05
N ILE A 231 -23.58 -12.89 0.68
CA ILE A 231 -22.46 -11.96 0.92
C ILE A 231 -21.78 -11.56 -0.40
N PHE A 232 -21.61 -12.51 -1.32
CA PHE A 232 -20.83 -12.30 -2.53
C PHE A 232 -21.63 -11.78 -3.73
N TYR A 233 -22.93 -12.09 -3.76
CA TYR A 233 -23.79 -12.01 -4.94
C TYR A 233 -25.22 -11.54 -4.60
N GLY A 234 -25.51 -11.05 -3.40
CA GLY A 234 -26.88 -10.77 -2.94
C GLY A 234 -27.77 -9.93 -3.88
N ASP A 235 -27.20 -9.05 -4.70
CA ASP A 235 -27.92 -8.24 -5.70
C ASP A 235 -27.64 -8.63 -7.16
N ALA A 236 -26.98 -9.76 -7.38
CA ALA A 236 -26.68 -10.28 -8.71
C ALA A 236 -27.87 -11.06 -9.27
N GLU A 237 -28.34 -10.66 -10.46
CA GLU A 237 -29.34 -11.43 -11.20
C GLU A 237 -28.63 -12.47 -12.07
N PHE A 238 -29.12 -13.69 -12.07
CA PHE A 238 -28.65 -14.80 -12.90
C PHE A 238 -29.81 -15.32 -13.75
N ASP A 239 -29.53 -15.81 -14.96
CA ASP A 239 -30.53 -16.50 -15.76
C ASP A 239 -30.76 -17.94 -15.27
N THR A 240 -31.67 -18.64 -15.94
CA THR A 240 -32.01 -20.03 -15.62
C THR A 240 -30.85 -21.02 -15.79
N ASP A 241 -29.81 -20.64 -16.52
CA ASP A 241 -28.62 -21.43 -16.78
C ASP A 241 -27.46 -21.04 -15.83
N GLY A 242 -27.71 -20.14 -14.87
CA GLY A 242 -26.74 -19.68 -13.88
C GLY A 242 -25.74 -18.65 -14.42
N VAL A 243 -26.01 -18.06 -15.58
CA VAL A 243 -25.15 -17.01 -16.16
C VAL A 243 -25.49 -15.66 -15.53
N LEU A 244 -24.47 -14.95 -15.08
CA LEU A 244 -24.61 -13.63 -14.46
C LEU A 244 -25.15 -12.61 -15.49
N LEU A 245 -26.36 -12.09 -15.25
CA LEU A 245 -27.03 -11.12 -16.11
C LEU A 245 -26.65 -9.66 -15.79
N GLY A 246 -26.16 -9.39 -14.58
CA GLY A 246 -25.71 -8.08 -14.14
C GLY A 246 -25.91 -7.86 -12.64
N ARG A 247 -25.35 -6.77 -12.10
CA ARG A 247 -25.67 -6.27 -10.76
C ARG A 247 -26.64 -5.10 -10.91
N ASN A 248 -27.80 -5.15 -10.27
CA ASN A 248 -28.75 -4.03 -10.28
C ASN A 248 -28.10 -2.81 -9.61
N LYS A 249 -27.71 -1.80 -10.40
CA LYS A 249 -27.12 -0.55 -9.91
C LYS A 249 -28.16 0.48 -9.40
N GLU A 250 -29.44 0.11 -9.32
CA GLU A 250 -30.53 1.06 -9.01
C GLU A 250 -30.93 1.11 -7.53
N LYS A 251 -30.10 0.62 -6.61
CA LYS A 251 -30.30 0.80 -5.16
C LYS A 251 -29.07 1.37 -4.47
N GLU A 252 -28.70 2.60 -4.83
CA GLU A 252 -27.98 3.53 -3.96
C GLU A 252 -28.70 4.88 -3.93
#